data_AF-A0A0C2IVM7-F1
#
_entry.id   AF-A0A0C2IVM7-F1
#
_cell.length_a   1.000
_cell.length_b   1.000
_cell.length_c   1.000
_cell.angle_alpha   90.00
_cell.angle_beta   90.00
_cell.angle_gamma   90.00
#
_symmetry.space_group_name_H-M   'P 1'
#
loop_
_entity.id
_entity.type
_entity.pdbx_description
1 polymer ?
#
loop_
_entity_poly.entity_id
_entity_poly.type
_entity_poly.pdbx_seq_one_letter_code
_entity_poly.pdbx_strand_id
1 'polypeptide(L)'
;MATRNPENLPTFSRTSDPSSWIFRFQLRAEFEGWSPEKQSSILPTFYDDDLLKEYQNSPMASLPASEKKLKQTMEWMGDISKRSDKLSSDYSKFENMSLAPGQDMFSFKTDLECALKAARPTFSKIDREFLVMQKILKELPHSVSIQLRAMEVSDPAKLCQAANILLTPDPQRQTSHIPKPFAICEIDHEDEGAKEVAAINSNSAGILEEIRDCLKSLTIVFKRTRYNEPIERDASPVGPLDT
;
A
#
# COMPACT_ATOMS: atom_id res chain seq x y z
N MET A 1 -15.40 18.63 -38.12
CA MET A 1 -16.57 17.77 -37.81
C MET A 1 -16.21 16.35 -38.22
N ALA A 2 -16.00 15.44 -37.27
CA ALA A 2 -15.59 14.07 -37.57
C ALA A 2 -16.82 13.24 -37.95
N THR A 3 -16.83 12.73 -39.19
CA THR A 3 -17.82 11.79 -39.71
C THR A 3 -17.71 10.48 -38.94
N ARG A 4 -18.61 10.25 -37.97
CA ARG A 4 -18.79 8.94 -37.34
C ARG A 4 -19.33 7.99 -38.41
N ASN A 5 -18.52 7.04 -38.86
CA ASN A 5 -19.01 5.92 -39.64
C ASN A 5 -19.94 5.08 -38.73
N PRO A 6 -21.26 5.01 -38.99
CA PRO A 6 -22.20 4.29 -38.15
C PRO A 6 -22.08 2.76 -38.27
N GLU A 7 -21.21 2.26 -39.15
CA GLU A 7 -21.20 0.85 -39.53
C GLU A 7 -20.34 -0.08 -38.67
N ASN A 8 -19.48 0.43 -37.78
CA ASN A 8 -18.65 -0.41 -36.93
C ASN A 8 -19.06 -0.30 -35.47
N LEU A 9 -19.49 -1.44 -34.92
CA LEU A 9 -19.67 -1.62 -33.49
C LEU A 9 -18.33 -1.28 -32.79
N PRO A 10 -18.32 -0.40 -31.77
CA PRO A 10 -17.07 -0.04 -31.11
C PRO A 10 -16.46 -1.25 -30.41
N THR A 11 -15.14 -1.26 -30.27
CA THR A 11 -14.45 -2.25 -29.42
C THR A 11 -14.99 -2.20 -28.00
N PHE A 12 -15.28 -3.36 -27.41
CA PHE A 12 -15.64 -3.50 -26.01
C PHE A 12 -14.39 -3.58 -25.14
N SER A 13 -14.36 -2.75 -24.11
CA SER A 13 -13.26 -2.61 -23.15
C SER A 13 -13.80 -2.55 -21.73
N ARG A 14 -12.90 -2.56 -20.73
CA ARG A 14 -13.28 -2.42 -19.31
C ARG A 14 -13.99 -1.11 -18.97
N THR A 15 -13.83 -0.07 -19.78
CA THR A 15 -14.48 1.25 -19.60
C THR A 15 -15.79 1.36 -20.36
N SER A 16 -16.15 0.36 -21.16
CA SER A 16 -17.41 0.33 -21.88
C SER A 16 -18.55 0.01 -20.93
N ASP A 17 -19.71 0.65 -21.13
CA ASP A 17 -20.95 0.24 -20.46
C ASP A 17 -21.46 -1.08 -21.07
N PRO A 18 -21.47 -2.20 -20.32
CA PRO A 18 -21.85 -3.50 -20.87
C PRO A 18 -23.28 -3.52 -21.39
N SER A 19 -24.22 -2.89 -20.68
CA SER A 19 -25.63 -2.93 -21.04
C SER A 19 -25.90 -2.22 -22.37
N SER A 20 -25.42 -0.98 -22.52
CA SER A 20 -25.57 -0.25 -23.78
C SER A 20 -24.81 -0.91 -24.93
N TRP A 21 -23.64 -1.47 -24.65
CA TRP A 21 -22.83 -2.12 -25.68
C TRP A 21 -23.48 -3.43 -26.17
N ILE A 22 -23.91 -4.29 -25.25
CA ILE A 22 -24.60 -5.54 -25.56
C ILE A 22 -25.88 -5.27 -26.35
N PHE A 23 -26.64 -4.24 -25.98
CA PHE A 23 -27.83 -3.83 -26.74
C PHE A 23 -27.50 -3.47 -28.20
N ARG A 24 -26.42 -2.70 -28.44
CA ARG A 24 -25.97 -2.37 -29.81
C ARG A 24 -25.51 -3.60 -30.57
N PHE A 25 -24.80 -4.51 -29.91
CA PHE A 25 -24.38 -5.79 -30.50
C PHE A 25 -25.59 -6.61 -30.95
N GLN A 26 -26.62 -6.72 -30.12
CA GLN A 26 -27.86 -7.43 -30.43
C GLN A 26 -28.59 -6.81 -31.62
N LEU A 27 -28.72 -5.48 -31.66
CA LEU A 27 -29.30 -4.79 -32.83
C LEU A 27 -28.53 -5.06 -34.11
N ARG A 28 -27.18 -5.08 -34.05
CA ARG A 28 -26.36 -5.43 -35.22
C ARG A 28 -26.54 -6.90 -35.62
N ALA A 29 -26.58 -7.80 -34.64
CA ALA A 29 -26.78 -9.21 -34.89
C ALA A 29 -28.15 -9.48 -35.55
N GLU A 30 -29.20 -8.76 -35.15
CA GLU A 30 -30.53 -8.82 -35.76
C GLU A 30 -30.50 -8.30 -37.20
N PHE A 31 -29.89 -7.13 -37.44
CA PHE A 31 -29.74 -6.57 -38.79
C PHE A 31 -28.99 -7.50 -39.75
N GLU A 32 -27.96 -8.19 -39.24
CA GLU A 32 -27.13 -9.11 -40.00
C GLU A 32 -27.66 -10.56 -40.05
N GLY A 33 -28.79 -10.84 -39.37
CA GLY A 33 -29.37 -12.18 -39.29
C GLY A 33 -28.44 -13.21 -38.62
N TRP A 34 -27.64 -12.82 -37.63
CA TRP A 34 -26.72 -13.73 -36.95
C TRP A 34 -27.47 -14.65 -35.98
N SER A 35 -27.32 -15.97 -36.16
CA SER A 35 -27.79 -16.96 -35.20
C SER A 35 -27.03 -16.82 -33.86
N PRO A 36 -27.60 -17.30 -32.73
CA PRO A 36 -26.94 -17.26 -31.43
C PRO A 36 -25.55 -17.92 -31.41
N GLU A 37 -25.34 -18.97 -32.20
CA GLU A 37 -24.05 -19.66 -32.36
C GLU A 37 -23.03 -18.74 -33.03
N LYS A 38 -23.45 -18.07 -34.12
CA LYS A 38 -22.60 -17.10 -34.83
C LYS A 38 -22.27 -15.91 -33.93
N GLN A 39 -23.26 -15.39 -33.20
CA GLN A 39 -23.06 -14.33 -32.21
C GLN A 39 -22.03 -14.74 -31.16
N SER A 40 -22.15 -15.95 -30.58
CA SER A 40 -21.21 -16.45 -29.57
C SER A 40 -19.79 -16.64 -30.09
N SER A 41 -19.63 -16.84 -31.40
CA SER A 41 -18.34 -17.04 -32.06
C SER A 41 -17.67 -15.72 -32.40
N ILE A 42 -18.44 -14.72 -32.84
CA ILE A 42 -17.92 -13.42 -33.28
C ILE A 42 -17.76 -12.42 -32.13
N LEU A 43 -18.55 -12.54 -31.07
CA LEU A 43 -18.54 -11.57 -29.96
C LEU A 43 -17.14 -11.30 -29.39
N PRO A 44 -16.25 -12.30 -29.18
CA PRO A 44 -14.90 -12.05 -28.70
C PRO A 44 -14.01 -11.23 -29.66
N THR A 45 -14.34 -11.15 -30.95
CA THR A 45 -13.55 -10.35 -31.92
C THR A 45 -13.73 -8.86 -31.74
N PHE A 46 -14.70 -8.44 -30.93
CA PHE A 46 -14.93 -7.04 -30.59
C PHE A 46 -14.23 -6.62 -29.31
N TYR A 47 -13.50 -7.51 -28.63
CA TYR A 47 -12.77 -7.18 -27.41
C TYR A 47 -11.47 -6.43 -27.71
N ASP A 48 -11.06 -5.58 -26.77
CA ASP A 48 -9.68 -5.08 -26.76
C ASP A 48 -8.69 -6.22 -26.42
N ASP A 49 -7.39 -5.98 -26.65
CA ASP A 49 -6.35 -7.01 -26.48
C ASP A 49 -6.27 -7.55 -25.04
N ASP A 50 -6.51 -6.70 -24.04
CA ASP A 50 -6.42 -7.10 -22.63
C ASP A 50 -7.61 -7.97 -22.22
N LEU A 51 -8.80 -7.61 -22.67
CA LEU A 51 -10.02 -8.35 -22.41
C LEU A 51 -10.04 -9.66 -23.20
N LEU A 52 -9.48 -9.66 -24.41
CA LEU A 52 -9.32 -10.87 -25.21
C LEU A 52 -8.40 -11.88 -24.51
N LYS A 53 -7.28 -11.45 -23.92
CA LYS A 53 -6.43 -12.30 -23.08
C LYS A 53 -7.18 -12.84 -21.86
N GLU A 54 -8.00 -12.02 -21.21
CA GLU A 54 -8.81 -12.49 -20.07
C GLU A 54 -9.86 -13.51 -20.51
N TYR A 55 -10.52 -13.28 -21.64
CA TYR A 55 -11.48 -14.21 -22.23
C TYR A 55 -10.82 -15.54 -22.61
N GLN A 56 -9.62 -15.52 -23.22
CA GLN A 56 -8.86 -16.74 -23.55
C GLN A 56 -8.58 -17.62 -22.33
N ASN A 57 -8.38 -17.01 -21.16
CA ASN A 57 -8.15 -17.72 -19.90
C ASN A 57 -9.45 -18.06 -19.14
N SER A 58 -10.61 -17.67 -19.67
CA SER A 58 -11.90 -17.89 -19.05
C SER A 58 -12.52 -19.25 -19.44
N PRO A 59 -13.42 -19.81 -18.63
CA PRO A 59 -14.16 -21.02 -19.00
C PRO A 59 -14.99 -20.89 -20.29
N MET A 60 -15.35 -19.66 -20.71
CA MET A 60 -16.19 -19.45 -21.88
C MET A 60 -15.45 -19.70 -23.19
N ALA A 61 -14.13 -19.49 -23.22
CA ALA A 61 -13.34 -19.73 -24.43
C ALA A 61 -13.38 -21.19 -24.90
N SER A 62 -13.43 -22.15 -23.96
CA SER A 62 -13.47 -23.58 -24.26
C SER A 62 -14.85 -24.11 -24.62
N LEU A 63 -15.93 -23.35 -24.38
CA LEU A 63 -17.28 -23.78 -24.70
C LEU A 63 -17.54 -23.76 -26.21
N PRO A 64 -18.31 -24.72 -26.76
CA PRO A 64 -18.74 -24.67 -28.15
C PRO A 64 -19.71 -23.51 -28.40
N ALA A 65 -19.71 -23.03 -29.64
CA ALA A 65 -20.63 -21.99 -30.09
C ALA A 65 -22.09 -22.40 -29.85
N SER A 66 -22.82 -21.61 -29.08
CA SER A 66 -24.18 -21.92 -28.65
C SER A 66 -24.86 -20.69 -28.03
N GLU A 67 -26.19 -20.69 -27.99
CA GLU A 67 -26.94 -19.68 -27.25
C GLU A 67 -26.55 -19.63 -25.76
N LYS A 68 -26.26 -20.79 -25.15
CA LYS A 68 -25.80 -20.87 -23.76
C LYS A 68 -24.47 -20.14 -23.57
N LYS A 69 -23.49 -20.37 -24.46
CA LYS A 69 -22.20 -19.66 -24.45
C LYS A 69 -22.40 -18.16 -24.61
N LEU A 70 -23.29 -17.74 -25.50
CA LEU A 70 -23.60 -16.32 -25.71
C LEU A 70 -24.08 -15.65 -24.41
N LYS A 71 -25.09 -16.24 -23.75
CA LYS A 71 -25.63 -15.73 -22.48
C LYS A 71 -24.56 -15.65 -21.39
N GLN A 72 -23.80 -16.73 -21.19
CA GLN A 72 -22.73 -16.76 -20.19
C GLN A 72 -21.63 -15.74 -20.48
N THR A 73 -21.32 -15.49 -21.75
CA THR A 73 -20.32 -14.49 -22.14
C THR A 73 -20.82 -13.07 -21.89
N MET A 74 -22.09 -12.78 -22.21
CA MET A 74 -22.72 -11.48 -21.91
C MET A 74 -22.83 -11.22 -20.40
N GLU A 75 -23.16 -12.23 -19.60
CA GLU A 75 -23.14 -12.16 -18.13
C GLU A 75 -21.74 -11.84 -17.60
N TRP A 76 -20.73 -12.57 -18.09
CA TRP A 76 -19.33 -12.32 -17.74
C TRP A 76 -18.87 -10.90 -18.11
N MET A 77 -19.29 -10.37 -19.26
CA MET A 77 -19.04 -8.97 -19.63
C MET A 77 -19.63 -7.99 -18.61
N GLY A 78 -20.85 -8.25 -18.14
CA GLY A 78 -21.47 -7.44 -17.07
C GLY A 78 -20.68 -7.49 -15.76
N ASP A 79 -20.07 -8.62 -15.43
CA ASP A 79 -19.28 -8.78 -14.21
C ASP A 79 -17.87 -8.16 -14.31
N ILE A 80 -17.34 -7.94 -15.51
CA ILE A 80 -16.08 -7.21 -15.70
C ILE A 80 -16.17 -5.79 -15.15
N SER A 81 -17.22 -5.03 -15.51
CA SER A 81 -17.37 -3.64 -15.05
C SER A 81 -17.57 -3.59 -13.54
N LYS A 82 -18.38 -4.49 -12.97
CA LYS A 82 -18.54 -4.62 -11.50
C LYS A 82 -17.22 -4.92 -10.79
N ARG A 83 -16.37 -5.77 -11.37
CA ARG A 83 -15.03 -6.07 -10.82
C ARG A 83 -14.15 -4.83 -10.84
N SER A 84 -14.15 -4.06 -11.92
CA SER A 84 -13.39 -2.80 -12.01
C SER A 84 -13.81 -1.80 -10.93
N ASP A 85 -15.12 -1.59 -10.75
CA ASP A 85 -15.65 -0.69 -9.73
C ASP A 85 -15.33 -1.17 -8.32
N LYS A 86 -15.40 -2.49 -8.08
CA LYS A 86 -15.01 -3.10 -6.81
C LYS A 86 -13.52 -2.90 -6.50
N LEU A 87 -12.62 -3.13 -7.48
CA LEU A 87 -11.19 -2.95 -7.29
C LEU A 87 -10.84 -1.48 -7.00
N SER A 88 -11.54 -0.54 -7.64
CA SER A 88 -11.41 0.90 -7.39
C SER A 88 -11.87 1.27 -5.97
N SER A 89 -13.05 0.79 -5.57
CA SER A 89 -13.59 0.98 -4.22
C SER A 89 -12.68 0.39 -3.14
N ASP A 90 -12.17 -0.83 -3.36
CA ASP A 90 -11.27 -1.49 -2.42
C ASP A 90 -9.90 -0.79 -2.32
N TYR A 91 -9.39 -0.23 -3.44
CA TYR A 91 -8.18 0.59 -3.39
C TYR A 91 -8.41 1.89 -2.61
N SER A 92 -9.56 2.53 -2.81
CA SER A 92 -9.95 3.72 -2.05
C SER A 92 -10.04 3.43 -0.55
N LYS A 93 -10.50 2.23 -0.15
CA LYS A 93 -10.46 1.81 1.26
C LYS A 93 -9.03 1.73 1.76
N PHE A 94 -8.14 1.01 1.06
CA PHE A 94 -6.72 0.92 1.41
C PHE A 94 -6.05 2.30 1.56
N GLU A 95 -6.31 3.20 0.60
CA GLU A 95 -5.70 4.54 0.60
C GLU A 95 -6.14 5.39 1.80
N ASN A 96 -7.41 5.27 2.20
CA ASN A 96 -8.01 6.03 3.29
C ASN A 96 -7.87 5.36 4.66
N MET A 97 -7.33 4.15 4.74
CA MET A 97 -7.04 3.53 6.03
C MET A 97 -6.02 4.36 6.81
N SER A 98 -6.29 4.61 8.09
CA SER A 98 -5.39 5.34 8.98
C SER A 98 -5.15 4.52 10.25
N LEU A 99 -3.99 4.70 10.86
CA LEU A 99 -3.69 4.07 12.15
C LEU A 99 -4.58 4.68 13.23
N ALA A 100 -5.46 3.88 13.82
CA ALA A 100 -6.35 4.37 14.87
C ALA A 100 -5.58 4.60 16.19
N PRO A 101 -6.00 5.58 17.03
CA PRO A 101 -5.38 5.79 18.34
C PRO A 101 -5.40 4.52 19.19
N GLY A 102 -4.22 4.09 19.67
CA GLY A 102 -4.07 2.88 20.49
C GLY A 102 -4.16 1.55 19.70
N GLN A 103 -4.30 1.60 18.38
CA GLN A 103 -4.24 0.39 17.54
C GLN A 103 -2.82 -0.17 17.52
N ASP A 104 -2.72 -1.49 17.67
CA ASP A 104 -1.45 -2.20 17.50
C ASP A 104 -0.99 -2.18 16.02
N MET A 105 0.31 -1.97 15.83
CA MET A 105 0.91 -1.82 14.51
C MET A 105 0.82 -3.11 13.68
N PHE A 106 0.92 -4.30 14.29
CA PHE A 106 0.79 -5.57 13.56
C PHE A 106 -0.64 -5.81 13.10
N SER A 107 -1.62 -5.40 13.90
CA SER A 107 -3.03 -5.42 13.54
C SER A 107 -3.28 -4.50 12.34
N PHE A 108 -2.81 -3.24 12.42
CA PHE A 108 -2.92 -2.29 11.31
C PHE A 108 -2.25 -2.78 10.03
N LYS A 109 -1.05 -3.35 10.14
CA LYS A 109 -0.33 -3.97 9.02
C LYS A 109 -1.12 -5.12 8.39
N THR A 110 -1.75 -5.96 9.20
CA THR A 110 -2.59 -7.07 8.72
C THR A 110 -3.80 -6.55 7.96
N ASP A 111 -4.47 -5.52 8.48
CA ASP A 111 -5.61 -4.89 7.82
C ASP A 111 -5.21 -4.30 6.46
N LEU A 112 -4.06 -3.61 6.39
CA LEU A 112 -3.51 -3.05 5.16
C LEU A 112 -3.20 -4.14 4.13
N GLU A 113 -2.58 -5.25 4.55
CA GLU A 113 -2.31 -6.40 3.67
C GLU A 113 -3.60 -7.00 3.11
N CYS A 114 -4.64 -7.13 3.94
CA CYS A 114 -5.94 -7.64 3.53
C CYS A 114 -6.61 -6.71 2.51
N ALA A 115 -6.64 -5.41 2.79
CA ALA A 115 -7.23 -4.42 1.91
C ALA A 115 -6.50 -4.34 0.56
N LEU A 116 -5.17 -4.34 0.58
CA LEU A 116 -4.37 -4.28 -0.66
C LEU A 116 -4.51 -5.55 -1.50
N LYS A 117 -4.59 -6.73 -0.86
CA LYS A 117 -4.85 -7.99 -1.56
C LYS A 117 -6.22 -8.00 -2.24
N ALA A 118 -7.23 -7.39 -1.64
CA ALA A 118 -8.56 -7.25 -2.24
C ALA A 118 -8.56 -6.23 -3.40
N ALA A 119 -7.86 -5.10 -3.24
CA ALA A 119 -7.80 -4.02 -4.22
C ALA A 119 -6.94 -4.33 -5.47
N ARG A 120 -5.85 -5.07 -5.27
CA ARG A 120 -4.84 -5.40 -6.29
C ARG A 120 -4.31 -6.83 -6.09
N PRO A 121 -5.11 -7.85 -6.43
CA PRO A 121 -4.72 -9.25 -6.24
C PRO A 121 -3.52 -9.66 -7.10
N THR A 122 -3.26 -8.95 -8.20
CA THR A 122 -2.19 -9.23 -9.16
C THR A 122 -0.81 -8.75 -8.72
N PHE A 123 -0.71 -7.91 -7.68
CA PHE A 123 0.58 -7.42 -7.21
C PHE A 123 1.48 -8.56 -6.73
N SER A 124 2.79 -8.40 -6.92
CA SER A 124 3.74 -9.33 -6.35
C SER A 124 3.73 -9.22 -4.82
N LYS A 125 4.33 -10.19 -4.13
CA LYS A 125 4.50 -10.10 -2.67
C LYS A 125 5.33 -8.86 -2.29
N ILE A 126 6.40 -8.63 -3.03
CA ILE A 126 7.35 -7.52 -2.78
C ILE A 126 6.65 -6.16 -2.95
N ASP A 127 5.87 -5.97 -4.02
CA ASP A 127 5.16 -4.71 -4.24
C ASP A 127 4.12 -4.43 -3.16
N ARG A 128 3.42 -5.48 -2.70
CA ARG A 128 2.47 -5.35 -1.58
C ARG A 128 3.18 -4.96 -0.30
N GLU A 129 4.26 -5.64 0.05
CA GLU A 129 5.04 -5.34 1.25
C GLU A 129 5.59 -3.91 1.22
N PHE A 130 6.11 -3.47 0.07
CA PHE A 130 6.56 -2.10 -0.14
C PHE A 130 5.45 -1.07 0.12
N LEU A 131 4.27 -1.24 -0.50
CA LEU A 131 3.15 -0.31 -0.33
C LEU A 131 2.61 -0.28 1.11
N VAL A 132 2.54 -1.44 1.77
CA VAL A 132 2.17 -1.54 3.18
C VAL A 132 3.15 -0.76 4.06
N MET A 133 4.47 -0.92 3.83
CA MET A 133 5.49 -0.16 4.57
C MET A 133 5.38 1.35 4.34
N GLN A 134 5.19 1.79 3.09
CA GLN A 134 5.01 3.22 2.79
C GLN A 134 3.78 3.80 3.48
N LYS A 135 2.69 3.01 3.55
CA LYS A 135 1.46 3.41 4.23
C LYS A 135 1.68 3.52 5.74
N ILE A 136 2.32 2.52 6.37
CA ILE A 136 2.70 2.58 7.79
C ILE A 136 3.55 3.82 8.09
N LEU A 137 4.60 4.07 7.30
CA LEU A 137 5.49 5.23 7.48
C LEU A 137 4.77 6.58 7.34
N LYS A 138 3.66 6.64 6.58
CA LYS A 138 2.84 7.84 6.40
C LYS A 138 1.96 8.13 7.62
N GLU A 139 1.46 7.10 8.29
CA GLU A 139 0.57 7.24 9.45
C GLU A 139 1.31 7.53 10.77
N LEU A 140 2.62 7.28 10.80
CA LEU A 140 3.45 7.52 11.96
C LEU A 140 3.85 9.01 12.12
N PRO A 141 4.15 9.47 13.35
CA PRO A 141 4.75 10.78 13.56
C PRO A 141 6.02 10.96 12.73
N HIS A 142 6.18 12.14 12.13
CA HIS A 142 7.25 12.41 11.17
C HIS A 142 8.66 12.08 11.71
N SER A 143 8.92 12.35 13.00
CA SER A 143 10.18 12.05 13.66
C SER A 143 10.47 10.55 13.76
N VAL A 144 9.45 9.73 13.99
CA VAL A 144 9.56 8.26 14.02
C VAL A 144 9.80 7.75 12.60
N SER A 145 9.05 8.24 11.62
CA SER A 145 9.19 7.81 10.22
C SER A 145 10.58 8.11 9.65
N ILE A 146 11.22 9.23 10.01
CA ILE A 146 12.61 9.52 9.62
C ILE A 146 13.57 8.48 10.20
N GLN A 147 13.44 8.17 11.48
CA GLN A 147 14.30 7.18 12.14
C GLN A 147 14.14 5.80 11.51
N LEU A 148 12.89 5.38 11.24
CA LEU A 148 12.60 4.12 10.58
C LEU A 148 13.19 4.03 9.17
N ARG A 149 13.14 5.13 8.39
CA ARG A 149 13.76 5.18 7.06
C ARG A 149 15.29 5.08 7.14
N ALA A 150 15.91 5.74 8.11
CA ALA A 150 17.36 5.69 8.31
C ALA A 150 17.87 4.29 8.71
N MET A 151 17.00 3.44 9.28
CA MET A 151 17.31 2.05 9.60
C MET A 151 17.20 1.09 8.40
N GLU A 152 16.75 1.58 7.22
CA GLU A 152 16.64 0.81 5.98
C GLU A 152 15.90 -0.55 6.15
N VAL A 153 14.87 -0.57 7.00
CA VAL A 153 14.11 -1.80 7.28
C VAL A 153 13.30 -2.21 6.05
N SER A 154 13.65 -3.35 5.46
CA SER A 154 13.02 -3.88 4.24
C SER A 154 11.88 -4.88 4.49
N ASP A 155 11.57 -5.17 5.75
CA ASP A 155 10.55 -6.14 6.14
C ASP A 155 9.41 -5.45 6.93
N PRO A 156 8.15 -5.61 6.52
CA PRO A 156 7.02 -4.97 7.20
C PRO A 156 6.87 -5.37 8.67
N ALA A 157 7.18 -6.61 9.05
CA ALA A 157 7.04 -7.06 10.45
C ALA A 157 8.12 -6.44 11.34
N LYS A 158 9.37 -6.40 10.87
CA LYS A 158 10.47 -5.67 11.54
C LYS A 158 10.18 -4.19 11.65
N LEU A 159 9.57 -3.59 10.61
CA LEU A 159 9.16 -2.19 10.63
C LEU A 159 8.12 -1.93 11.72
N CYS A 160 7.12 -2.82 11.86
CA CYS A 160 6.11 -2.73 12.91
C CYS A 160 6.74 -2.84 14.31
N GLN A 161 7.67 -3.77 14.49
CA GLN A 161 8.39 -3.96 15.76
C GLN A 161 9.18 -2.70 16.14
N ALA A 162 9.96 -2.14 15.20
CA ALA A 162 10.73 -0.93 15.43
C ALA A 162 9.82 0.28 15.71
N ALA A 163 8.70 0.40 14.99
CA ALA A 163 7.72 1.47 15.22
C ALA A 163 7.13 1.37 16.63
N ASN A 164 6.72 0.18 17.08
CA ASN A 164 6.20 -0.03 18.43
C ASN A 164 7.23 0.36 19.51
N ILE A 165 8.51 0.01 19.33
CA ILE A 165 9.59 0.40 20.25
C ILE A 165 9.71 1.92 20.32
N LEU A 166 9.71 2.62 19.18
CA LEU A 166 9.88 4.07 19.12
C LEU A 166 8.65 4.85 19.60
N LEU A 167 7.46 4.25 19.49
CA LEU A 167 6.20 4.82 19.98
C LEU A 167 5.97 4.56 21.47
N THR A 168 6.61 3.54 22.03
CA THR A 168 6.52 3.24 23.46
C THR A 168 7.22 4.36 24.24
N PRO A 169 6.54 5.04 25.18
CA PRO A 169 7.19 6.04 26.02
C PRO A 169 8.29 5.37 26.84
N ASP A 170 9.52 5.87 26.71
CA ASP A 170 10.64 5.42 27.54
C ASP A 170 10.39 5.80 29.01
N PRO A 171 10.23 4.82 29.93
CA PRO A 171 10.05 5.10 31.35
C PRO A 171 11.22 5.88 31.95
N GLN A 172 12.43 5.80 31.36
CA GLN A 172 13.61 6.50 31.86
C GLN A 172 13.69 7.97 31.42
N ARG A 173 12.93 8.42 30.41
CA ARG A 173 12.91 9.84 30.02
C ARG A 173 12.02 10.71 30.88
N GLN A 174 11.19 10.13 31.76
CA GLN A 174 10.30 10.88 32.66
C GLN A 174 10.96 11.32 33.98
N THR A 175 12.24 10.99 34.25
CA THR A 175 12.89 11.31 35.54
C THR A 175 13.74 12.57 35.57
N SER A 176 13.77 13.40 34.52
CA SER A 176 14.60 14.63 34.49
C SER A 176 13.87 15.94 34.81
N HIS A 177 12.69 15.88 35.44
CA HIS A 177 12.10 17.05 36.12
C HIS A 177 11.49 16.64 37.46
N ILE A 178 12.35 16.41 38.45
CA ILE A 178 11.94 16.39 39.87
C ILE A 178 12.31 17.76 40.46
N PRO A 179 11.35 18.66 40.73
CA PRO A 179 11.52 19.64 41.79
C PRO A 179 11.57 18.88 43.13
N LYS A 180 12.62 19.12 43.92
CA LYS A 180 12.81 18.59 45.28
C LYS A 180 11.74 19.11 46.26
N PRO A 181 11.55 18.49 47.44
CA PRO A 181 10.38 17.66 47.77
C PRO A 181 9.46 18.29 48.83
N PHE A 182 8.23 17.78 48.92
CA PHE A 182 7.45 17.77 50.18
C PHE A 182 7.13 16.31 50.55
N ALA A 183 7.19 16.04 51.84
CA ALA A 183 7.37 14.71 52.43
C ALA A 183 6.05 14.01 52.85
N ILE A 184 6.21 12.69 53.12
CA ILE A 184 5.39 11.75 53.93
C ILE A 184 4.07 11.29 53.23
N CYS A 185 3.68 10.00 53.13
CA CYS A 185 3.85 8.87 54.05
C CYS A 185 4.11 7.50 53.40
N GLU A 186 4.83 6.67 54.17
CA GLU A 186 5.00 5.22 54.06
C GLU A 186 3.65 4.49 54.11
N ILE A 187 3.48 3.47 53.24
CA ILE A 187 2.73 2.25 53.56
C ILE A 187 3.39 1.09 52.82
N ASP A 188 3.87 0.11 53.59
CA ASP A 188 4.39 -1.18 53.14
C ASP A 188 3.30 -2.07 52.56
N HIS A 189 3.60 -2.81 51.48
CA HIS A 189 3.14 -4.20 51.33
C HIS A 189 4.02 -4.94 50.31
N GLU A 190 4.71 -5.96 50.80
CA GLU A 190 5.30 -7.06 50.05
C GLU A 190 4.18 -7.88 49.39
N ASP A 191 4.34 -8.31 48.13
CA ASP A 191 4.03 -9.69 47.76
C ASP A 191 4.61 -10.09 46.39
N GLU A 192 4.69 -11.39 46.23
CA GLU A 192 5.69 -12.22 45.61
C GLU A 192 5.26 -12.67 44.20
N GLY A 193 6.18 -12.67 43.23
CA GLY A 193 5.87 -13.04 41.85
C GLY A 193 7.07 -13.21 40.94
N ALA A 194 8.24 -13.57 41.49
CA ALA A 194 9.46 -13.75 40.73
C ALA A 194 9.67 -15.24 40.41
N LYS A 195 9.11 -15.73 39.28
CA LYS A 195 9.57 -16.99 38.65
C LYS A 195 9.04 -17.28 37.24
N GLU A 196 8.89 -16.28 36.38
CA GLU A 196 8.74 -16.55 34.93
C GLU A 196 9.23 -15.40 34.03
N VAL A 197 10.38 -14.80 34.36
CA VAL A 197 10.94 -13.66 33.58
C VAL A 197 12.42 -13.87 33.20
N ALA A 198 13.05 -14.96 33.64
CA ALA A 198 14.49 -15.16 33.46
C ALA A 198 14.90 -15.65 32.05
N ALA A 199 14.01 -16.33 31.30
CA ALA A 199 14.38 -16.92 30.01
C ALA A 199 14.22 -15.98 28.81
N ILE A 200 13.33 -14.97 28.89
CA ILE A 200 13.14 -13.97 27.82
C ILE A 200 14.24 -12.91 27.86
N ASN A 201 14.82 -12.66 29.04
CA ASN A 201 15.74 -11.55 29.29
C ASN A 201 17.13 -11.73 28.63
N SER A 202 17.56 -12.97 28.35
CA SER A 202 18.89 -13.22 27.77
C SER A 202 18.95 -12.92 26.26
N ASN A 203 17.90 -13.23 25.49
CA ASN A 203 17.85 -12.92 24.06
C ASN A 203 17.52 -11.45 23.77
N SER A 204 16.74 -10.79 24.62
CA SER A 204 16.47 -9.36 24.48
C SER A 204 17.68 -8.49 24.82
N ALA A 205 18.54 -8.90 25.75
CA ALA A 205 19.73 -8.15 26.13
C ALA A 205 20.75 -8.06 24.98
N GLY A 206 20.97 -9.14 24.23
CA GLY A 206 21.88 -9.15 23.08
C GLY A 206 21.39 -8.25 21.94
N ILE A 207 20.10 -8.28 21.65
CA ILE A 207 19.49 -7.47 20.57
C ILE A 207 19.43 -5.97 20.96
N LEU A 208 19.21 -5.66 22.24
CA LEU A 208 19.24 -4.28 22.73
C LEU A 208 20.66 -3.70 22.74
N GLU A 209 21.70 -4.50 22.96
CA GLU A 209 23.10 -4.07 22.81
C GLU A 209 23.45 -3.80 21.34
N GLU A 210 23.02 -4.64 20.39
CA GLU A 210 23.25 -4.39 18.95
C GLU A 210 22.57 -3.10 18.46
N ILE A 211 21.32 -2.86 18.88
CA ILE A 211 20.60 -1.62 18.53
C ILE A 211 21.27 -0.41 19.20
N ARG A 212 21.70 -0.53 20.46
CA ARG A 212 22.41 0.52 21.19
C ARG A 212 23.75 0.87 20.52
N ASP A 213 24.50 -0.12 20.05
CA ASP A 213 25.80 0.12 19.40
C ASP A 213 25.64 0.70 17.99
N CYS A 214 24.60 0.32 17.25
CA CYS A 214 24.19 1.02 16.03
C CYS A 214 23.88 2.50 16.29
N LEU A 215 23.13 2.80 17.35
CA LEU A 215 22.79 4.19 17.74
C LEU A 215 24.01 5.00 18.19
N LYS A 216 24.99 4.38 18.88
CA LYS A 216 26.25 5.04 19.26
C LYS A 216 27.10 5.36 18.02
N SER A 217 27.20 4.44 17.07
CA SER A 217 27.92 4.64 15.80
C SER A 217 27.32 5.81 15.00
N LEU A 218 25.99 5.86 14.89
CA LEU A 218 25.25 6.97 14.27
C LEU A 218 25.50 8.32 14.98
N THR A 219 25.56 8.33 16.30
CA THR A 219 25.83 9.55 17.10
C THR A 219 27.25 10.09 16.86
N ILE A 220 28.23 9.21 16.62
CA ILE A 220 29.62 9.60 16.31
C ILE A 220 29.71 10.18 14.90
N VAL A 221 29.01 9.58 13.92
CA VAL A 221 28.97 10.09 12.53
C VAL A 221 28.28 11.46 12.47
N PHE A 222 27.23 11.68 13.25
CA PHE A 222 26.50 12.96 13.31
C PHE A 222 27.30 14.10 13.98
N LYS A 223 28.19 13.78 14.93
CA LYS A 223 29.10 14.77 15.54
C LYS A 223 30.25 15.16 14.60
N ARG A 224 30.72 14.23 13.76
CA ARG A 224 31.85 14.47 12.85
C ARG A 224 31.48 15.34 11.64
N THR A 225 30.21 15.34 11.24
CA THR A 225 29.69 16.17 10.13
C THR A 225 29.37 17.61 10.54
N ARG A 226 29.15 17.91 11.83
CA ARG A 226 28.91 19.28 12.31
C ARG A 226 30.15 20.15 12.52
N TYR A 227 31.36 19.61 12.39
CA TYR A 227 32.62 20.36 12.67
C TYR A 227 33.46 20.69 11.43
N ASN A 228 33.00 20.39 10.20
CA ASN A 228 33.72 20.67 8.96
C ASN A 228 32.85 21.38 7.91
N GLU A 229 32.38 22.60 8.22
CA GLU A 229 32.00 23.57 7.19
C GLU A 229 33.02 24.71 7.18
N PRO A 230 33.77 24.95 6.08
CA PRO A 230 34.49 26.20 5.89
C PRO A 230 33.52 27.29 5.43
N ILE A 231 33.58 28.43 6.11
CA ILE A 231 32.92 29.69 5.73
C ILE A 231 33.83 30.43 4.73
N GLU A 232 33.42 30.54 3.47
CA GLU A 232 33.92 31.56 2.52
C GLU A 232 32.70 32.19 1.81
N ARG A 233 32.12 33.26 2.37
CA ARG A 233 32.32 34.69 2.04
C ARG A 233 32.29 35.02 0.55
N ASP A 234 31.11 35.48 0.11
CA ASP A 234 30.90 36.39 -1.01
C ASP A 234 31.83 37.60 -0.95
N ALA A 235 32.55 37.84 -2.04
CA ALA A 235 33.12 39.16 -2.35
C ALA A 235 33.26 39.32 -3.86
N SER A 236 32.35 40.10 -4.46
CA SER A 236 32.65 40.91 -5.64
C SER A 236 31.87 42.19 -5.51
N PRO A 237 32.55 43.35 -5.59
CA PRO A 237 32.08 44.30 -6.58
C PRO A 237 33.19 45.17 -7.22
N VAL A 238 32.78 45.76 -8.35
CA VAL A 238 33.28 46.97 -9.02
C VAL A 238 34.56 46.87 -9.85
N GLY A 239 34.39 46.88 -11.17
CA GLY A 239 35.43 47.30 -12.11
C GLY A 239 35.41 48.83 -12.31
N PRO A 240 36.55 49.48 -12.63
CA PRO A 240 36.56 50.91 -12.87
C PRO A 240 36.25 51.25 -14.34
N LEU A 241 35.45 52.31 -14.52
CA LEU A 241 35.51 53.21 -15.66
C LEU A 241 36.79 54.04 -15.58
N ASP A 242 37.43 54.30 -16.73
CA ASP A 242 37.82 55.64 -17.23
C ASP A 242 38.65 55.44 -18.52
N THR A 243 38.15 55.96 -19.66
CA THR A 243 38.49 57.21 -20.36
C THR A 243 39.60 57.03 -21.40
#